data_AF-A0A957QW61-F1
#
_entry.id   AF-A0A957QW61-F1
#
_cell.length_a   1.000
_cell.length_b   1.000
_cell.length_c   1.000
_cell.angle_alpha   90.00
_cell.angle_beta   90.00
_cell.angle_gamma   90.00
#
_symmetry.space_group_name_H-M   'P 1'
#
loop_
_entity.id
_entity.type
_entity.pdbx_description
1 polymer ?
#
loop_
_entity_poly.entity_id
_entity_poly.type
_entity_poly.pdbx_seq_one_letter_code
_entity_poly.pdbx_strand_id
1 'polypeptide(L)'
;MKRLMIFIGIAFLLTIPIGVSAVNARNAGDADLAAVWQRVQESGAYAFSADITQRNTPQATVLNAGRKATRHAYYLEGETDIRAESLHLMLWTGGGSVHVPNSGTEMLIEGDQARARQGNGAWEEIDDFTGLFAPGGDFLAYTQAAQNVVRH
;
A
#
# COMPACT_ATOMS: atom_id res chain seq x y z
N MET A 1 -47.90 -52.65 -40.94
CA MET A 1 -48.75 -52.98 -39.78
C MET A 1 -48.30 -52.16 -38.58
N LYS A 2 -49.27 -51.52 -37.89
CA LYS A 2 -49.26 -50.95 -36.52
C LYS A 2 -48.48 -49.64 -36.25
N ARG A 3 -49.30 -48.61 -35.96
CA ARG A 3 -49.02 -47.30 -35.35
C ARG A 3 -48.77 -47.45 -33.84
N LEU A 4 -47.98 -46.56 -33.22
CA LEU A 4 -48.29 -46.05 -31.87
C LEU A 4 -47.61 -44.68 -31.59
N MET A 5 -48.43 -43.69 -31.25
CA MET A 5 -48.09 -42.36 -30.70
C MET A 5 -47.63 -42.45 -29.24
N ILE A 6 -46.84 -41.49 -28.75
CA ILE A 6 -46.96 -40.88 -27.41
C ILE A 6 -46.32 -39.47 -27.44
N PHE A 7 -47.10 -38.47 -27.00
CA PHE A 7 -46.70 -37.09 -26.70
C PHE A 7 -46.27 -37.02 -25.23
N ILE A 8 -45.18 -36.31 -24.90
CA ILE A 8 -44.93 -35.79 -23.55
C ILE A 8 -44.42 -34.35 -23.68
N GLY A 9 -45.22 -33.40 -23.21
CA GLY A 9 -44.89 -31.98 -23.15
C GLY A 9 -43.91 -31.70 -22.02
N ILE A 10 -42.89 -30.88 -22.30
CA ILE A 10 -41.94 -30.39 -21.31
C ILE A 10 -42.28 -28.92 -21.06
N ALA A 11 -42.77 -28.66 -19.85
CA ALA A 11 -43.01 -27.32 -19.32
C ALA A 11 -41.66 -26.64 -19.02
N PHE A 12 -41.41 -25.50 -19.65
CA PHE A 12 -40.25 -24.65 -19.36
C PHE A 12 -40.54 -23.83 -18.10
N LEU A 13 -39.90 -24.20 -16.98
CA LEU A 13 -39.94 -23.42 -15.74
C LEU A 13 -38.89 -22.29 -15.85
N LEU A 14 -39.36 -21.07 -16.08
CA LEU A 14 -38.52 -19.87 -16.13
C LEU A 14 -38.06 -19.52 -14.70
N THR A 15 -36.83 -19.88 -14.35
CA THR A 15 -36.19 -19.46 -13.10
C THR A 15 -35.50 -18.11 -13.35
N ILE A 16 -35.93 -17.07 -12.63
CA ILE A 16 -35.28 -15.76 -12.62
C ILE A 16 -34.08 -15.86 -11.67
N PRO A 17 -32.83 -15.75 -12.11
CA PRO A 17 -31.71 -15.68 -11.19
C PRO A 17 -31.73 -14.33 -10.48
N ILE A 18 -32.01 -14.35 -9.17
CA ILE A 18 -31.81 -13.22 -8.28
C ILE A 18 -30.30 -12.91 -8.26
N GLY A 19 -29.94 -11.71 -8.73
CA GLY A 19 -28.57 -11.31 -8.98
C GLY A 19 -27.67 -11.37 -7.74
N VAL A 20 -26.69 -12.27 -7.77
CA VAL A 20 -25.55 -12.28 -6.84
C VAL A 20 -24.55 -11.22 -7.32
N SER A 21 -24.81 -9.93 -7.07
CA SER A 21 -23.90 -8.84 -7.51
C SER A 21 -22.93 -8.35 -6.43
N ALA A 22 -23.02 -8.82 -5.18
CA ALA A 22 -22.18 -8.32 -4.09
C ALA A 22 -20.76 -8.93 -4.04
N VAL A 23 -20.54 -10.10 -4.63
CA VAL A 23 -19.23 -10.78 -4.59
C VAL A 23 -18.27 -10.23 -5.66
N ASN A 24 -18.79 -9.73 -6.79
CA ASN A 24 -17.96 -9.26 -7.91
C ASN A 24 -17.34 -7.88 -7.69
N ALA A 25 -17.95 -7.02 -6.86
CA ALA A 25 -17.43 -5.67 -6.62
C ALA A 25 -16.09 -5.68 -5.85
N ARG A 26 -15.87 -6.65 -4.96
CA ARG A 26 -14.60 -6.84 -4.24
C ARG A 26 -13.47 -7.25 -5.20
N ASN A 27 -13.73 -8.26 -6.03
CA ASN A 27 -12.75 -8.75 -7.02
C ASN A 27 -12.40 -7.70 -8.09
N ALA A 28 -13.35 -6.84 -8.46
CA ALA A 28 -13.11 -5.78 -9.44
C ALA A 28 -12.17 -4.68 -8.91
N GLY A 29 -12.26 -4.34 -7.61
CA GLY A 29 -11.35 -3.39 -6.96
C GLY A 29 -9.92 -3.92 -6.87
N ASP A 30 -9.78 -5.19 -6.51
CA ASP A 30 -8.46 -5.85 -6.41
C ASP A 30 -7.78 -5.98 -7.79
N ALA A 31 -8.55 -6.29 -8.85
CA ALA A 31 -8.05 -6.38 -10.22
C ALA A 31 -7.62 -5.01 -10.79
N ASP A 32 -8.34 -3.94 -10.46
CA ASP A 32 -7.98 -2.57 -10.88
C ASP A 32 -6.69 -2.10 -10.19
N LEU A 33 -6.55 -2.38 -8.89
CA LEU A 33 -5.32 -2.09 -8.14
C LEU A 33 -4.11 -2.84 -8.72
N ALA A 34 -4.25 -4.12 -9.05
CA ALA A 34 -3.19 -4.90 -9.69
C ALA A 34 -2.78 -4.32 -11.05
N ALA A 35 -3.72 -3.80 -11.84
CA ALA A 35 -3.43 -3.16 -13.11
C ALA A 35 -2.76 -1.77 -12.95
N VAL A 36 -3.14 -1.00 -11.94
CA VAL A 36 -2.44 0.24 -11.57
C VAL A 36 -1.00 -0.07 -11.15
N TRP A 37 -0.83 -1.09 -10.30
CA TRP A 37 0.46 -1.55 -9.83
C TRP A 37 1.39 -1.96 -10.97
N GLN A 38 0.90 -2.78 -11.90
CA GLN A 38 1.67 -3.21 -13.06
C GLN A 38 2.14 -2.01 -13.89
N ARG A 39 1.28 -1.00 -14.08
CA ARG A 39 1.64 0.21 -14.83
C ARG A 39 2.73 1.03 -14.15
N VAL A 40 2.74 1.10 -12.82
CA VAL A 40 3.80 1.80 -12.08
C VAL A 40 5.12 1.02 -12.14
N GLN A 41 5.07 -0.30 -12.08
CA GLN A 41 6.26 -1.13 -12.26
C GLN A 41 6.81 -1.02 -13.69
N GLU A 42 5.94 -0.94 -14.70
CA GLU A 42 6.33 -0.68 -16.09
C GLU A 42 6.88 0.74 -16.30
N SER A 43 6.37 1.77 -15.60
CA SER A 43 6.94 3.11 -15.67
C SER A 43 8.33 3.16 -15.03
N GLY A 44 8.54 2.39 -13.96
CA GLY A 44 9.81 2.28 -13.23
C GLY A 44 10.16 3.53 -12.43
N ALA A 45 9.33 4.58 -12.49
CA ALA A 45 9.49 5.80 -11.70
C ALA A 45 8.12 6.34 -11.31
N TYR A 46 8.03 6.87 -10.09
CA TYR A 46 6.80 7.43 -9.54
C TYR A 46 7.07 8.43 -8.41
N ALA A 47 6.14 9.36 -8.23
CA ALA A 47 6.06 10.23 -7.07
C ALA A 47 4.97 9.75 -6.13
N PHE A 48 5.14 9.96 -4.83
CA PHE A 48 4.19 9.53 -3.81
C PHE A 48 4.08 10.56 -2.68
N SER A 49 2.92 10.54 -2.02
CA SER A 49 2.74 11.11 -0.70
C SER A 49 1.93 10.14 0.16
N ALA A 50 2.19 10.09 1.45
CA ALA A 50 1.42 9.27 2.36
C ALA A 50 1.36 9.83 3.78
N ASP A 51 0.20 9.62 4.40
CA ASP A 51 0.00 9.74 5.84
C ASP A 51 0.07 8.35 6.48
N ILE A 52 1.08 8.11 7.31
CA ILE A 52 1.27 6.83 8.00
C ILE A 52 0.96 6.99 9.48
N THR A 53 0.04 6.15 9.97
CA THR A 53 -0.22 6.01 11.40
C THR A 53 0.22 4.64 11.88
N GLN A 54 1.28 4.60 12.68
CA GLN A 54 1.76 3.38 13.31
C GLN A 54 1.18 3.26 14.72
N ARG A 55 0.54 2.13 15.03
CA ARG A 55 0.05 1.82 16.38
C ARG A 55 0.70 0.54 16.88
N ASN A 56 1.42 0.62 18.00
CA ASN A 56 1.90 -0.56 18.70
C ASN A 56 0.98 -0.82 19.90
N THR A 57 0.27 -1.95 19.90
CA THR A 57 -0.59 -2.36 21.01
C THR A 57 0.02 -3.59 21.68
N PRO A 58 0.55 -3.47 22.91
CA PRO A 58 1.10 -4.61 23.63
C PRO A 58 0.08 -5.73 23.78
N GLN A 59 0.47 -6.98 23.51
CA GLN A 59 -0.38 -8.14 23.75
C GLN A 59 -0.71 -8.23 25.24
N ALA A 60 -1.96 -8.55 25.58
CA ALA A 60 -2.43 -8.64 26.97
C ALA A 60 -1.83 -9.87 27.68
N THR A 61 -0.63 -9.70 28.25
CA THR A 61 0.11 -10.73 29.01
C THR A 61 0.64 -10.13 30.32
N VAL A 62 0.97 -10.98 31.30
CA VAL A 62 1.58 -10.55 32.57
C VAL A 62 2.88 -9.77 32.33
N LEU A 63 3.69 -10.18 31.33
CA LEU A 63 4.95 -9.51 30.96
C LEU A 63 4.75 -8.11 30.39
N ASN A 64 3.56 -7.82 29.84
CA ASN A 64 3.21 -6.53 29.28
C ASN A 64 2.34 -5.68 30.23
N ALA A 65 2.13 -6.11 31.47
CA ALA A 65 1.34 -5.37 32.46
C ALA A 65 1.88 -3.94 32.64
N GLY A 66 0.99 -2.95 32.57
CA GLY A 66 1.34 -1.53 32.69
C GLY A 66 1.89 -0.88 31.41
N ARG A 67 2.18 -1.63 30.33
CA ARG A 67 2.57 -1.05 29.05
C ARG A 67 1.37 -0.39 28.37
N LYS A 68 1.58 0.82 27.84
CA LYS A 68 0.56 1.57 27.10
C LYS A 68 0.73 1.36 25.60
N ALA A 69 -0.38 1.44 24.87
CA ALA A 69 -0.31 1.51 23.42
C ALA A 69 0.39 2.81 23.01
N THR A 70 1.26 2.73 22.01
CA THR A 70 1.87 3.90 21.38
C THR A 70 1.23 4.15 20.01
N ARG A 71 1.17 5.42 19.62
CA ARG A 71 0.73 5.86 18.30
C ARG A 71 1.74 6.87 17.78
N HIS A 72 2.24 6.65 16.58
CA HIS A 72 3.10 7.56 15.86
C HIS A 72 2.40 7.94 14.55
N ALA A 73 2.49 9.21 14.18
CA ALA A 73 1.99 9.73 12.92
C ALA A 73 3.17 10.30 12.14
N TYR A 74 3.21 9.96 10.86
CA TYR A 74 4.22 10.34 9.91
C TYR A 74 3.55 10.88 8.66
N TYR A 75 4.12 11.92 8.09
CA TYR A 75 3.81 12.36 6.75
C TYR A 75 5.06 12.19 5.90
N LEU A 76 4.92 11.67 4.69
CA LEU A 76 6.02 11.51 3.77
C LEU A 76 5.64 11.89 2.35
N GLU A 77 6.61 12.49 1.66
CA GLU A 77 6.55 12.80 0.24
C GLU A 77 7.86 12.36 -0.40
N GLY A 78 7.81 11.94 -1.65
CA GLY A 78 9.04 11.58 -2.34
C GLY A 78 8.83 11.16 -3.78
N GLU A 79 9.95 10.86 -4.40
CA GLU A 79 10.05 10.34 -5.75
C GLU A 79 11.07 9.21 -5.78
N THR A 80 10.81 8.23 -6.64
CA THR A 80 11.71 7.09 -6.84
C THR A 80 11.82 6.75 -8.31
N ASP A 81 13.00 6.29 -8.70
CA ASP A 81 13.28 5.61 -9.96
C ASP A 81 13.94 4.28 -9.62
N ILE A 82 13.19 3.21 -9.84
CA ILE A 82 13.55 1.83 -9.54
C ILE A 82 14.72 1.39 -10.44
N ARG A 83 14.78 1.87 -11.68
CA ARG A 83 15.84 1.49 -12.63
C ARG A 83 17.15 2.22 -12.35
N ALA A 84 17.05 3.45 -11.88
CA ALA A 84 18.20 4.25 -11.45
C ALA A 84 18.61 3.95 -10.00
N GLU A 85 17.88 3.07 -9.29
CA GLU A 85 18.10 2.76 -7.87
C GLU A 85 18.15 4.04 -7.01
N SER A 86 17.29 5.00 -7.34
CA SER A 86 17.28 6.32 -6.70
C SER A 86 15.97 6.58 -5.97
N LEU A 87 16.07 7.18 -4.80
CA LEU A 87 14.93 7.60 -3.99
C LEU A 87 15.28 8.90 -3.25
N HIS A 88 14.44 9.91 -3.43
CA HIS A 88 14.49 11.17 -2.68
C HIS A 88 13.18 11.32 -1.92
N LEU A 89 13.25 11.47 -0.59
CA LEU A 89 12.06 11.61 0.24
C LEU A 89 12.25 12.65 1.34
N MET A 90 11.13 13.22 1.75
CA MET A 90 11.01 14.05 2.93
C MET A 90 10.03 13.40 3.91
N LEU A 91 10.46 13.26 5.17
CA LEU A 91 9.70 12.65 6.25
C LEU A 91 9.46 13.65 7.37
N TRP A 92 8.21 13.84 7.76
CA TRP A 92 7.82 14.65 8.91
C TRP A 92 7.23 13.77 10.00
N THR A 93 7.68 13.97 11.25
CA THR A 93 7.20 13.23 12.43
C THR A 93 6.42 14.15 13.36
N GLY A 94 5.45 13.60 14.11
CA GLY A 94 4.90 14.28 15.29
C GLY A 94 4.15 15.59 15.04
N GLY A 95 3.64 15.82 13.82
CA GLY A 95 2.97 17.06 13.45
C GLY A 95 3.88 18.12 12.82
N GLY A 96 5.09 17.74 12.38
CA GLY A 96 5.89 18.54 11.46
C GLY A 96 5.03 19.10 10.32
N SER A 97 5.25 20.35 9.97
CA SER A 97 4.38 21.06 9.03
C SER A 97 4.99 21.02 7.64
N VAL A 98 4.22 20.59 6.64
CA VAL A 98 4.55 20.81 5.22
C VAL A 98 4.83 22.30 4.95
N HIS A 99 4.25 23.19 5.75
CA HIS A 99 4.45 24.64 5.70
C HIS A 99 5.83 25.11 6.21
N VAL A 100 6.57 24.25 6.91
CA VAL A 100 7.95 24.49 7.35
C VAL A 100 8.82 23.36 6.80
N PRO A 101 9.27 23.47 5.53
CA PRO A 101 9.98 22.39 4.83
C PRO A 101 11.18 21.86 5.63
N ASN A 102 11.89 22.77 6.30
CA ASN A 102 13.10 22.48 7.07
C ASN A 102 12.84 21.73 8.39
N SER A 103 11.58 21.40 8.70
CA SER A 103 11.23 20.58 9.88
C SER A 103 11.25 19.07 9.59
N GLY A 104 11.32 18.70 8.31
CA GLY A 104 11.41 17.31 7.87
C GLY A 104 12.84 16.76 7.92
N THR A 105 12.91 15.44 7.97
CA THR A 105 14.12 14.69 7.65
C THR A 105 14.11 14.41 6.16
N GLU A 106 15.09 14.97 5.45
CA GLU A 106 15.31 14.69 4.04
C GLU A 106 16.24 13.49 3.92
N MET A 107 15.95 12.62 2.97
CA MET A 107 16.74 11.44 2.72
C MET A 107 16.93 11.22 1.23
N LEU A 108 18.15 10.87 0.87
CA LEU A 108 18.56 10.55 -0.49
C LEU A 108 19.20 9.17 -0.50
N ILE A 109 18.79 8.36 -1.45
CA ILE A 109 19.32 7.03 -1.70
C ILE A 109 19.70 6.95 -3.17
N GLU A 110 20.92 6.51 -3.42
CA GLU A 110 21.50 6.33 -4.76
C GLU A 110 22.28 5.01 -4.75
N GLY A 111 21.73 3.97 -5.37
CA GLY A 111 22.26 2.60 -5.28
C GLY A 111 22.31 2.12 -3.83
N ASP A 112 23.49 1.71 -3.37
CA ASP A 112 23.71 1.22 -2.00
C ASP A 112 23.96 2.32 -0.97
N GLN A 113 24.02 3.60 -1.38
CA GLN A 113 24.33 4.71 -0.49
C GLN A 113 23.05 5.38 -0.01
N ALA A 114 22.87 5.46 1.31
CA ALA A 114 21.79 6.21 1.93
C ALA A 114 22.35 7.38 2.75
N ARG A 115 21.78 8.57 2.57
CA ARG A 115 22.11 9.76 3.36
C ARG A 115 20.85 10.42 3.85
N ALA A 116 20.90 11.01 5.04
CA ALA A 116 19.85 11.88 5.53
C ALA A 116 20.39 13.17 6.12
N ARG A 117 19.52 14.17 6.18
CA ARG A 117 19.73 15.39 6.95
C ARG A 117 18.43 15.83 7.58
N GLN A 118 18.52 16.48 8.73
CA GLN A 118 17.37 17.14 9.33
C GLN A 118 17.43 18.64 9.04
N GLY A 119 16.41 19.18 8.38
CA GLY A 119 16.37 20.58 7.97
C GLY A 119 17.62 21.00 7.19
N ASN A 120 18.30 22.05 7.65
CA ASN A 120 19.53 22.56 7.04
C ASN A 120 20.81 21.95 7.64
N GLY A 121 20.71 20.81 8.32
CA GLY A 121 21.85 20.08 8.87
C GLY A 121 22.80 19.54 7.81
N ALA A 122 23.92 18.99 8.27
CA ALA A 122 24.83 18.25 7.41
C ALA A 122 24.18 16.95 6.93
N TRP A 123 24.57 16.49 5.74
CA TRP A 123 24.24 15.14 5.30
C TRP A 123 25.07 14.13 6.08
N GLU A 124 24.38 13.15 6.66
CA GLU A 124 24.95 12.03 7.39
C GLU A 124 24.62 10.74 6.64
N GLU A 125 25.60 9.86 6.53
CA GLU A 125 25.42 8.53 5.95
C GLU A 125 24.61 7.65 6.91
N ILE A 126 23.64 6.91 6.37
CA ILE A 126 22.83 5.97 7.14
C ILE A 126 23.26 4.56 6.78
N ASP A 127 23.81 3.86 7.77
CA ASP A 127 24.01 2.42 7.67
C ASP A 127 22.65 1.69 7.74
N ASP A 128 22.42 0.74 6.82
CA ASP A 128 21.28 -0.20 6.83
C ASP A 128 19.86 0.44 6.77
N PHE A 129 19.62 1.29 5.77
CA PHE A 129 18.30 1.87 5.52
C PHE A 129 17.24 0.83 5.08
N THR A 130 17.64 -0.12 4.23
CA THR A 130 16.73 -1.09 3.59
C THR A 130 16.01 -1.97 4.61
N GLY A 131 16.60 -2.18 5.80
CA GLY A 131 15.97 -2.89 6.90
C GLY A 131 14.83 -2.14 7.60
N LEU A 132 14.73 -0.81 7.47
CA LEU A 132 13.84 0.01 8.29
C LEU A 132 12.64 0.60 7.55
N PHE A 133 12.78 0.97 6.27
CA PHE A 133 11.79 1.85 5.63
C PHE A 133 11.40 1.55 4.19
N ALA A 134 11.99 0.55 3.52
CA ALA A 134 11.47 0.00 2.26
C ALA A 134 12.23 -1.28 1.88
N PRO A 135 11.57 -2.45 1.76
CA PRO A 135 12.20 -3.65 1.21
C PRO A 135 12.73 -3.36 -0.21
N GLY A 136 14.05 -3.42 -0.40
CA GLY A 136 14.68 -3.15 -1.70
C GLY A 136 14.54 -1.70 -2.19
N GLY A 137 14.26 -0.73 -1.31
CA GLY A 137 14.12 0.69 -1.69
C GLY A 137 12.78 1.06 -2.34
N ASP A 138 11.85 0.11 -2.47
CA ASP A 138 10.55 0.32 -3.10
C ASP A 138 9.44 0.51 -2.06
N PHE A 139 8.98 1.75 -1.85
CA PHE A 139 7.89 2.04 -0.91
C PHE A 139 6.56 1.41 -1.31
N LEU A 140 6.36 1.26 -2.61
CA LEU A 140 5.21 0.58 -3.13
C LEU A 140 5.17 -0.87 -2.61
N ALA A 141 6.30 -1.51 -2.26
CA ALA A 141 6.32 -2.86 -1.70
C ALA A 141 5.43 -3.01 -0.45
N TYR A 142 5.24 -1.95 0.35
CA TYR A 142 4.30 -1.99 1.49
C TYR A 142 2.85 -2.20 1.07
N THR A 143 2.47 -1.79 -0.14
CA THR A 143 1.11 -2.00 -0.64
C THR A 143 0.79 -3.47 -0.91
N GLN A 144 1.80 -4.34 -1.07
CA GLN A 144 1.57 -5.78 -1.23
C GLN A 144 0.89 -6.39 0.01
N ALA A 145 1.10 -5.80 1.19
CA ALA A 145 0.46 -6.18 2.43
C ALA A 145 -0.75 -5.29 2.79
N ALA A 146 -1.12 -4.34 1.93
CA ALA A 146 -2.24 -3.43 2.19
C ALA A 146 -3.57 -4.19 2.17
N GLN A 147 -4.43 -3.82 3.09
CA GLN A 147 -5.79 -4.33 3.19
C GLN A 147 -6.76 -3.16 3.27
N ASN A 148 -8.00 -3.37 2.82
CA ASN A 148 -9.04 -2.34 2.80
C ASN A 148 -8.67 -1.13 1.93
N VAL A 149 -8.08 -1.37 0.76
CA VAL A 149 -7.75 -0.31 -0.20
C VAL A 149 -9.06 0.28 -0.74
N VAL A 150 -9.18 1.60 -0.65
CA VAL A 150 -10.32 2.36 -1.15
C VAL A 150 -9.84 3.39 -2.16
N ARG A 151 -10.59 3.54 -3.26
CA ARG A 151 -10.36 4.62 -4.22
C ARG A 151 -11.04 5.88 -3.69
N HIS A 152 -10.28 6.95 -3.54
CA HIS A 152 -10.78 8.29 -3.21
C HIS A 152 -11.06 9.10 -4.49
#